data_AF-A0A7S0JJR1-F1
#
_entry.id   AF-A0A7S0JJR1-F1
#
_cell.length_a   1.000
_cell.length_b   1.000
_cell.length_c   1.000
_cell.angle_alpha   90.00
_cell.angle_beta   90.00
_cell.angle_gamma   90.00
#
_symmetry.space_group_name_H-M   'P 1'
#
loop_
_entity.id
_entity.type
_entity.pdbx_description
1 polymer ?
#
loop_
_entity_poly.entity_id
_entity_poly.type
_entity_poly.pdbx_seq_one_letter_code
_entity_poly.pdbx_strand_id
1 'polypeptide(L)'
;MKLALSLYTTPRHELPCQIVGTRQEESDVRLVVGGDPKGVYEDADYLKLNTGVMLWRVHPWSMNLLDQLFDQGHRDARQGHAHSVQQFVRNLCFGCFDDQAALIALLHKQPSRWQQATLLERRFPLQGYWEDYATAMPDVPVKANAPSALRRNMRPPGAA
;
A
#
# COMPACT_ATOMS: atom_id res chain seq x y z
N MET A 1 11.78 0.48 12.53
CA MET A 1 11.89 -0.24 11.25
C MET A 1 10.64 -1.10 11.10
N LYS A 2 9.63 -0.67 10.33
CA LYS A 2 8.46 -1.51 10.03
C LYS A 2 8.89 -2.49 8.93
N LEU A 3 8.97 -3.77 9.26
CA LEU A 3 9.06 -4.83 8.25
C LEU A 3 7.70 -4.91 7.57
N ALA A 4 7.58 -4.37 6.35
CA ALA A 4 6.44 -4.63 5.49
C ALA A 4 6.67 -5.99 4.83
N LEU A 5 6.15 -7.05 5.44
CA LEU A 5 6.12 -8.37 4.83
C LEU A 5 4.79 -8.50 4.07
N SER A 6 4.86 -8.50 2.74
CA SER A 6 3.68 -8.83 1.91
C SER A 6 3.66 -10.34 1.70
N LEU A 7 2.64 -11.01 2.22
CA LEU A 7 2.47 -12.46 2.13
C LEU A 7 1.32 -12.79 1.19
N TYR A 8 1.56 -13.67 0.22
CA TYR A 8 0.50 -14.21 -0.62
C TYR A 8 -0.23 -15.32 0.13
N THR A 9 -1.44 -15.03 0.63
CA THR A 9 -2.24 -15.95 1.46
C THR A 9 -3.27 -16.74 0.65
N THR A 10 -3.55 -16.35 -0.59
CA THR A 10 -4.50 -17.02 -1.49
C THR A 10 -3.79 -17.75 -2.64
N PRO A 11 -3.43 -19.03 -2.47
CA PRO A 11 -2.60 -19.79 -3.43
C PRO A 11 -3.25 -20.09 -4.78
N ARG A 12 -4.55 -19.81 -4.96
CA ARG A 12 -5.26 -19.98 -6.25
C ARG A 12 -5.96 -18.72 -6.74
N HIS A 13 -5.68 -17.56 -6.13
CA HIS A 13 -6.24 -16.30 -6.60
C HIS A 13 -5.30 -15.74 -7.66
N GLU A 14 -5.66 -15.95 -8.92
CA GLU A 14 -5.09 -15.17 -10.01
C GLU A 14 -5.63 -13.76 -9.89
N LEU A 15 -4.77 -12.75 -10.08
CA LEU A 15 -5.26 -11.40 -10.30
C LEU A 15 -6.25 -11.48 -11.47
N PRO A 16 -7.47 -10.92 -11.34
CA PRO A 16 -8.44 -11.01 -12.40
C PRO A 16 -7.81 -10.50 -13.69
N CYS A 17 -7.93 -11.27 -14.78
CA CYS A 17 -7.36 -10.92 -16.08
C CYS A 17 -7.83 -9.53 -16.55
N GLN A 18 -8.98 -9.10 -16.03
CA GLN A 18 -9.51 -7.75 -16.14
C GLN A 18 -9.60 -7.14 -14.74
N ILE A 19 -8.53 -6.47 -14.32
CA ILE A 19 -8.59 -5.61 -13.15
C ILE A 19 -9.54 -4.45 -13.44
N VAL A 20 -9.68 -4.00 -14.69
CA VAL A 20 -10.52 -2.86 -15.05
C VAL A 20 -11.80 -3.33 -15.75
N GLY A 21 -12.93 -2.69 -15.48
CA GLY A 21 -14.26 -3.22 -15.84
C GLY A 21 -14.59 -3.09 -17.32
N THR A 22 -13.93 -2.16 -18.02
CA THR A 22 -14.10 -1.97 -19.47
C THR A 22 -12.74 -1.86 -20.18
N ARG A 23 -12.73 -2.21 -21.47
CA ARG A 23 -11.54 -2.12 -22.34
C ARG A 23 -10.97 -0.70 -22.48
N GLN A 24 -11.82 0.31 -22.26
CA GLN A 24 -11.43 1.72 -22.31
C GLN A 24 -10.83 2.19 -20.98
N GLU A 25 -11.34 1.71 -19.85
CA GLU A 25 -10.66 1.90 -18.56
C GLU A 25 -9.32 1.15 -18.51
N GLU A 26 -9.21 -0.02 -19.15
CA GLU A 26 -7.94 -0.75 -19.29
C GLU A 26 -6.87 0.05 -20.04
N SER A 27 -7.25 0.85 -21.05
CA SER A 27 -6.30 1.69 -21.79
C SER A 27 -5.87 2.94 -21.02
N ASP A 28 -6.70 3.43 -20.11
CA ASP A 28 -6.45 4.70 -19.41
C ASP A 28 -5.74 4.50 -18.06
N VAL A 29 -5.98 3.39 -17.37
CA VAL A 29 -5.34 3.08 -16.08
C VAL A 29 -3.85 2.73 -16.24
N ARG A 30 -3.01 3.43 -15.48
CA ARG A 30 -1.54 3.33 -15.49
C ARG A 30 -0.94 2.93 -14.16
N LEU A 31 -1.66 3.19 -13.07
CA LEU A 31 -1.32 2.77 -11.73
C LEU A 31 -2.54 2.08 -11.11
N VAL A 32 -2.34 0.88 -10.59
CA VAL A 32 -3.30 0.22 -9.68
C VAL A 32 -2.64 0.09 -8.31
N VAL A 33 -3.33 0.56 -7.28
CA VAL A 33 -2.85 0.51 -5.90
C VAL A 33 -4.06 0.37 -4.97
N GLY A 34 -3.93 -0.36 -3.87
CA GLY A 34 -5.05 -0.50 -2.93
C GLY A 34 -5.29 0.80 -2.17
N GLY A 35 -6.53 1.28 -2.13
CA GLY A 35 -6.82 2.51 -1.40
C GLY A 35 -8.27 2.98 -1.50
N ASP A 36 -8.60 4.01 -0.74
CA ASP A 36 -9.93 4.63 -0.68
C ASP A 36 -9.91 6.02 -1.35
N PRO A 37 -10.71 6.27 -2.42
CA PRO A 37 -10.69 7.53 -3.14
C PRO A 37 -10.93 8.76 -2.27
N LYS A 38 -11.91 8.72 -1.37
CA LYS A 38 -12.19 9.82 -0.46
C LYS A 38 -11.01 10.05 0.48
N GLY A 39 -10.53 8.98 1.10
CA GLY A 39 -9.37 9.00 1.98
C GLY A 39 -8.10 9.57 1.35
N VAL A 40 -7.87 9.28 0.07
CA VAL A 40 -6.67 9.73 -0.66
C VAL A 40 -6.84 11.15 -1.21
N TYR A 41 -7.90 11.40 -1.98
CA TYR A 41 -8.04 12.65 -2.73
C TYR A 41 -8.62 13.79 -1.89
N GLU A 42 -9.49 13.50 -0.92
CA GLU A 42 -10.12 14.53 -0.08
C GLU A 42 -9.43 14.67 1.27
N ASP A 43 -9.23 13.56 1.98
CA ASP A 43 -8.78 13.57 3.38
C ASP A 43 -7.25 13.55 3.56
N ALA A 44 -6.50 13.19 2.51
CA ALA A 44 -5.06 12.96 2.56
C ALA A 44 -4.63 12.07 3.74
N ASP A 45 -5.34 10.96 3.96
CA ASP A 45 -5.11 10.08 5.11
C ASP A 45 -4.07 9.01 4.78
N TYR A 46 -2.96 9.01 5.54
CA TYR A 46 -1.87 8.04 5.40
C TYR A 46 -2.35 6.59 5.43
N LEU A 47 -3.42 6.27 6.16
CA LEU A 47 -3.91 4.90 6.31
C LEU A 47 -4.86 4.45 5.18
N LYS A 48 -5.19 5.34 4.23
CA LYS A 48 -6.19 5.09 3.18
C LYS A 48 -5.59 4.68 1.83
N LEU A 49 -4.29 4.52 1.75
CA LEU A 49 -3.57 3.94 0.62
C LEU A 49 -2.38 3.13 1.16
N ASN A 50 -1.96 2.10 0.46
CA ASN A 50 -0.74 1.38 0.79
C ASN A 50 0.09 1.09 -0.47
N THR A 51 1.40 1.31 -0.40
CA THR A 51 2.34 1.19 -1.53
C THR A 51 3.11 -0.12 -1.55
N GLY A 52 2.83 -1.03 -0.62
CA GLY A 52 3.47 -2.34 -0.52
C GLY A 52 3.19 -3.25 -1.72
N VAL A 53 2.05 -3.08 -2.38
CA VAL A 53 1.73 -3.74 -3.67
C VAL A 53 1.14 -2.71 -4.63
N MET A 54 1.82 -2.50 -5.76
CA MET A 54 1.39 -1.59 -6.82
C MET A 54 1.60 -2.26 -8.18
N LEU A 55 0.67 -2.02 -9.10
CA LEU A 55 0.81 -2.43 -10.50
C LEU A 55 1.01 -1.19 -11.36
N TRP A 56 2.13 -1.15 -12.06
CA TRP A 56 2.49 -0.05 -12.95
C TRP A 56 2.43 -0.51 -14.39
N ARG A 57 1.66 0.18 -15.23
CA ARG A 57 1.81 0.09 -16.67
C ARG A 57 3.05 0.89 -17.07
N VAL A 58 3.97 0.27 -17.81
CA VAL A 58 5.12 1.00 -18.38
C VAL A 58 4.60 2.00 -19.41
N HIS A 59 4.63 3.30 -19.06
CA HIS A 59 4.08 4.39 -19.86
C HIS A 59 4.72 5.73 -19.46
N PRO A 60 4.87 6.72 -20.35
CA PRO A 60 5.42 8.04 -19.99
C PRO A 60 4.73 8.71 -18.80
N TRP A 61 3.40 8.55 -18.67
CA TRP A 61 2.67 9.02 -17.48
C TRP A 61 3.22 8.40 -16.18
N SER A 62 3.47 7.09 -16.18
CA SER A 62 3.98 6.35 -15.02
C SER A 62 5.41 6.75 -14.70
N MET A 63 6.25 6.90 -15.73
CA MET A 63 7.63 7.36 -15.57
C MET A 63 7.65 8.77 -14.98
N ASN A 64 6.77 9.66 -15.43
CA ASN A 64 6.67 11.02 -14.91
C ASN A 64 6.20 11.08 -13.45
N LEU A 65 5.31 10.17 -13.03
CA LEU A 65 4.92 10.06 -11.63
C LEU A 65 6.07 9.49 -10.78
N LEU A 66 6.77 8.46 -11.27
CA LEU A 66 7.95 7.89 -10.62
C LEU A 66 9.07 8.93 -10.48
N ASP A 67 9.35 9.73 -11.50
CA ASP A 67 10.35 10.81 -11.47
C ASP A 67 10.04 11.80 -10.34
N GLN A 68 8.77 12.19 -10.17
CA GLN A 68 8.38 13.07 -9.07
C GLN A 68 8.51 12.42 -7.70
N LEU A 69 8.21 11.12 -7.58
CA LEU A 69 8.42 10.38 -6.34
C LEU A 69 9.91 10.29 -6.00
N PHE A 70 10.78 10.07 -7.00
CA PHE A 70 12.23 10.06 -6.85
C PHE A 70 12.75 11.45 -6.43
N ASP A 71 12.33 12.52 -7.11
CA ASP A 71 12.65 13.91 -6.80
C ASP A 71 12.35 14.25 -5.33
N GLN A 72 11.18 13.84 -4.84
CA GLN A 72 10.81 14.02 -3.43
C GLN A 72 11.62 13.15 -2.46
N GLY A 73 12.05 11.97 -2.92
CA GLY A 73 12.81 11.00 -2.13
C GLY A 73 14.31 11.31 -1.98
N HIS A 74 14.87 12.22 -2.78
CA HIS A 74 16.29 12.61 -2.69
C HIS A 74 16.63 13.18 -1.31
N ARG A 75 17.78 12.75 -0.75
CA ARG A 75 18.19 13.03 0.63
C ARG A 75 18.10 14.51 1.01
N ASP A 76 18.52 15.40 0.13
CA ASP A 76 18.60 16.84 0.38
C ASP A 76 17.22 17.52 0.32
N ALA A 77 16.29 16.97 -0.47
CA ALA A 77 14.91 17.45 -0.58
C ALA A 77 13.99 16.83 0.48
N ARG A 78 14.30 15.62 0.94
CA ARG A 78 13.41 14.79 1.77
C ARG A 78 12.94 15.46 3.05
N GLN A 79 13.83 16.17 3.76
CA GLN A 79 13.46 16.84 5.01
C GLN A 79 12.48 17.99 4.78
N GLY A 80 12.66 18.80 3.73
CA GLY A 80 11.74 19.87 3.39
C GLY A 80 10.35 19.33 3.04
N HIS A 81 10.31 18.25 2.25
CA HIS A 81 9.07 17.58 1.89
C HIS A 81 8.37 16.95 3.10
N ALA A 82 9.12 16.31 4.01
CA ALA A 82 8.57 15.73 5.23
C ALA A 82 7.79 16.75 6.07
N HIS A 83 8.35 17.95 6.27
CA HIS A 83 7.68 19.02 7.01
C HIS A 83 6.43 19.52 6.28
N SER A 84 6.50 19.73 4.97
CA SER A 84 5.33 20.17 4.19
C SER A 84 4.22 19.12 4.20
N VAL A 85 4.56 17.84 4.06
CA VAL A 85 3.60 16.74 3.97
C VAL A 85 2.90 16.50 5.31
N GLN A 86 3.63 16.62 6.42
CA GLN A 86 3.04 16.51 7.77
C GLN A 86 2.00 17.58 8.10
N GLN A 87 1.98 18.70 7.38
CA GLN A 87 0.99 19.77 7.61
C GLN A 87 -0.42 19.39 7.14
N PHE A 88 -0.55 18.42 6.23
CA PHE A 88 -1.86 18.09 5.63
C PHE A 88 -2.12 16.59 5.51
N VAL A 89 -1.10 15.72 5.48
CA VAL A 89 -1.31 14.26 5.48
C VAL A 89 -1.64 13.80 6.90
N ARG A 90 -2.88 13.35 7.08
CA ARG A 90 -3.39 12.88 8.37
C ARG A 90 -2.80 11.51 8.71
N ASN A 91 -2.70 11.19 10.00
CA ASN A 91 -2.23 9.91 10.52
C ASN A 91 -0.79 9.52 10.10
N LEU A 92 -0.03 10.46 9.52
CA LEU A 92 1.38 10.31 9.25
C LEU A 92 2.19 10.47 10.54
N CYS A 93 3.13 9.57 10.78
CA CYS A 93 4.03 9.68 11.92
C CYS A 93 4.93 10.94 11.80
N PHE A 94 5.22 11.59 12.93
CA PHE A 94 6.08 12.78 12.95
C PHE A 94 7.49 12.47 12.43
N GLY A 95 8.02 13.34 11.59
CA GLY A 95 9.30 13.14 10.90
C GLY A 95 9.29 12.10 9.77
N CYS A 96 8.18 11.39 9.53
CA CYS A 96 8.11 10.37 8.48
C CYS A 96 7.76 10.96 7.13
N PHE A 97 8.47 10.47 6.10
CA PHE A 97 8.19 10.71 4.70
C PHE A 97 8.73 9.54 3.89
N ASP A 98 7.87 8.54 3.69
CA ASP A 98 8.11 7.36 2.88
C ASP A 98 7.38 7.48 1.52
N ASP A 99 7.49 6.45 0.70
CA ASP A 99 6.86 6.35 -0.62
C ASP A 99 5.32 6.43 -0.56
N GLN A 100 4.70 5.90 0.50
CA GLN A 100 3.26 6.00 0.72
C GLN A 100 2.83 7.44 1.00
N ALA A 101 3.52 8.14 1.89
CA ALA A 101 3.26 9.54 2.17
C ALA A 101 3.49 10.44 0.94
N ALA A 102 4.55 10.16 0.17
CA ALA A 102 4.86 10.87 -1.07
C ALA A 102 3.76 10.70 -2.13
N LEU A 103 3.30 9.47 -2.34
CA LEU A 103 2.25 9.18 -3.32
C LEU A 103 0.92 9.84 -2.92
N ILE A 104 0.50 9.73 -1.65
CA ILE A 104 -0.71 10.40 -1.15
C ILE A 104 -0.60 11.91 -1.37
N ALA A 105 0.54 12.51 -1.03
CA ALA A 105 0.76 13.95 -1.21
C ALA A 105 0.63 14.39 -2.68
N LEU A 106 1.19 13.62 -3.63
CA LEU A 106 1.07 13.92 -5.06
C LEU A 106 -0.36 13.78 -5.57
N LEU A 107 -1.04 12.68 -5.23
CA LEU A 107 -2.41 12.40 -5.64
C LEU A 107 -3.39 13.45 -5.09
N HIS A 108 -3.25 13.82 -3.82
CA HIS A 108 -4.09 14.83 -3.16
C HIS A 108 -3.87 16.24 -3.70
N LYS A 109 -2.62 16.65 -3.95
CA LYS A 109 -2.30 18.01 -4.42
C LYS A 109 -2.57 18.23 -5.90
N GLN A 110 -2.50 17.18 -6.73
CA GLN A 110 -2.62 17.26 -8.18
C GLN A 110 -3.64 16.24 -8.74
N PRO A 111 -4.88 16.18 -8.24
CA PRO A 111 -5.84 15.15 -8.65
C PRO A 111 -6.17 15.22 -10.14
N SER A 112 -6.28 16.43 -10.70
CA SER A 112 -6.51 16.63 -12.15
C SER A 112 -5.44 16.01 -13.05
N ARG A 113 -4.22 15.83 -12.54
CA ARG A 113 -3.11 15.23 -13.28
C ARG A 113 -3.06 13.71 -13.13
N TRP A 114 -3.41 13.20 -11.96
CA TRP A 114 -3.12 11.82 -11.60
C TRP A 114 -4.33 10.91 -11.44
N GLN A 115 -5.47 11.45 -11.03
CA GLN A 115 -6.63 10.66 -10.62
C GLN A 115 -7.19 9.82 -11.76
N GLN A 116 -7.32 10.39 -12.96
CA GLN A 116 -7.94 9.69 -14.10
C GLN A 116 -7.19 8.42 -14.51
N ALA A 117 -5.87 8.37 -14.29
CA ALA A 117 -5.00 7.24 -14.64
C ALA A 117 -4.63 6.35 -13.44
N THR A 118 -5.15 6.66 -12.24
CA THR A 118 -4.89 5.90 -11.01
C THR A 118 -6.16 5.17 -10.58
N LEU A 119 -6.10 3.86 -10.53
CA LEU A 119 -7.15 3.02 -9.97
C LEU A 119 -6.83 2.68 -8.51
N LEU A 120 -7.69 3.15 -7.61
CA LEU A 120 -7.65 2.78 -6.19
C LEU A 120 -8.51 1.52 -5.99
N GLU A 121 -7.84 0.36 -5.91
CA GLU A 121 -8.48 -0.96 -5.87
C GLU A 121 -9.06 -1.27 -4.49
N ARG A 122 -10.31 -1.79 -4.48
CA ARG A 122 -11.06 -2.17 -3.27
C ARG A 122 -11.98 -3.38 -3.46
N ARG A 123 -12.12 -3.90 -4.69
CA ARG A 123 -13.02 -5.02 -5.03
C ARG A 123 -12.46 -6.35 -4.57
N PHE A 124 -11.14 -6.44 -4.43
CA PHE A 124 -10.43 -7.58 -3.88
C PHE A 124 -9.24 -7.08 -3.05
N PRO A 125 -8.75 -7.88 -2.08
CA PRO A 125 -7.66 -7.47 -1.21
C PRO A 125 -6.32 -7.54 -1.94
N LEU A 126 -6.02 -6.51 -2.75
CA LEU A 126 -4.68 -6.33 -3.35
C LEU A 126 -3.60 -6.22 -2.28
N GLN A 127 -3.98 -5.69 -1.11
CA GLN A 127 -3.20 -5.61 0.11
C GLN A 127 -4.15 -5.57 1.31
N GLY A 128 -3.66 -5.92 2.49
CA GLY A 128 -4.47 -5.99 3.70
C GLY A 128 -3.65 -5.92 4.98
N TYR A 129 -4.25 -5.41 6.04
CA TYR A 129 -3.60 -5.38 7.35
C TYR A 129 -3.63 -6.78 7.95
N TRP A 130 -2.46 -7.30 8.34
CA TRP A 130 -2.28 -8.72 8.67
C TRP A 130 -3.21 -9.21 9.78
N GLU A 131 -3.56 -8.37 10.77
CA GLU A 131 -4.47 -8.75 11.86
C GLU A 131 -5.86 -9.13 11.36
N ASP A 132 -6.32 -8.49 10.27
CA ASP A 132 -7.62 -8.79 9.66
C ASP A 132 -7.69 -10.22 9.09
N TYR A 133 -6.52 -10.82 8.79
CA TYR A 133 -6.41 -12.14 8.19
C TYR A 133 -5.87 -13.19 9.17
N ALA A 134 -5.18 -12.77 10.22
CA ALA A 134 -4.48 -13.66 11.15
C ALA A 134 -5.41 -14.69 11.80
N THR A 135 -6.64 -14.29 12.11
CA THR A 135 -7.65 -15.17 12.73
C THR A 135 -8.28 -16.17 11.77
N ALA A 136 -8.23 -15.89 10.46
CA ALA A 136 -8.79 -16.74 9.41
C ALA A 136 -7.76 -17.72 8.83
N MET A 137 -6.49 -17.58 9.21
CA MET A 137 -5.43 -18.47 8.74
C MET A 137 -5.58 -19.85 9.41
N PRO A 138 -5.50 -20.95 8.64
CA PRO A 138 -5.49 -22.28 9.22
C PRO A 138 -4.28 -22.44 10.14
N ASP A 139 -4.46 -23.13 11.27
CA ASP A 139 -3.37 -23.48 12.17
C ASP A 139 -2.26 -24.15 11.37
N VAL A 140 -1.11 -23.48 11.29
CA VAL A 140 0.07 -24.07 10.67
C VAL A 140 0.61 -25.10 11.65
N PRO A 141 0.62 -26.41 11.33
CA PRO A 141 1.21 -27.40 12.21
C PRO A 141 2.67 -27.02 12.44
N VAL A 142 3.02 -26.68 13.69
CA VAL A 142 4.41 -26.43 14.06
C VAL A 142 5.17 -27.72 13.78
N LYS A 143 6.05 -27.72 12.75
CA LYS A 143 6.94 -28.86 12.50
C LYS A 143 7.62 -29.22 13.81
N ALA A 144 7.63 -30.51 14.16
CA ALA A 144 8.13 -31.00 15.46
C ALA A 144 9.54 -30.47 15.82
N ASN A 145 10.35 -30.10 14.82
CA ASN A 145 11.70 -29.57 14.95
C ASN A 145 11.82 -28.03 14.95
N ALA A 146 10.72 -27.28 15.11
CA ALA A 146 10.80 -25.83 15.25
C ALA A 146 11.60 -25.45 16.51
N PRO A 147 12.50 -24.46 16.44
CA PRO A 147 13.27 -24.00 17.59
C PRO A 147 12.37 -23.71 18.80
N SER A 148 12.79 -24.16 19.98
CA SER A 148 12.01 -24.10 21.24
C SER A 148 11.50 -22.69 21.59
N ALA A 149 12.11 -21.63 21.06
CA ALA A 149 11.68 -20.25 21.20
C ALA A 149 10.30 -19.94 20.55
N LEU A 150 9.96 -20.59 19.43
CA LEU A 150 8.68 -20.38 18.73
C LEU A 150 7.50 -21.05 19.45
N ARG A 151 7.76 -22.06 20.29
CA ARG A 151 6.70 -22.78 21.02
C ARG A 151 6.14 -22.02 22.21
N ARG A 152 6.88 -21.07 22.79
CA ARG A 152 6.45 -20.33 24.01
C ARG A 152 5.48 -19.18 23.72
N ASN A 153 5.56 -18.57 22.54
CA ASN A 153 4.83 -17.34 22.24
C ASN A 153 3.48 -17.56 21.53
N MET A 154 3.08 -18.81 21.28
CA MET A 154 1.83 -19.15 20.58
C MET A 154 0.84 -19.95 21.44
N ARG A 155 1.07 -20.07 22.76
CA ARG A 155 0.02 -20.60 23.65
C ARG A 155 -1.03 -19.48 23.83
N PRO A 156 -2.31 -19.73 23.50
CA PRO A 156 -3.35 -18.74 23.80
C PRO A 156 -3.38 -18.48 25.30
N PRO A 157 -3.61 -17.22 25.74
CA PRO A 157 -3.72 -16.92 27.16
C PRO A 157 -4.89 -17.71 27.74
N GLY A 158 -4.59 -18.72 28.56
CA GLY A 158 -5.58 -19.56 29.24
C GLY A 158 -5.46 -21.08 29.04
N ALA A 159 -4.53 -21.58 28.23
CA ALA A 159 -4.25 -23.02 28.18
C ALA A 159 -3.22 -23.40 29.26
N ALA A 160 -3.70 -24.08 30.32
CA ALA A 160 -2.89 -24.62 31.43
C ALA A 160 -1.66 -25.42 30.94
#